data_AF-A0AAV5THQ5-F1
#
_entry.id   AF-A0AAV5THQ5-F1
#
_cell.length_a   1.000
_cell.length_b   1.000
_cell.length_c   1.000
_cell.angle_alpha   90.00
_cell.angle_beta   90.00
_cell.angle_gamma   90.00
#
_symmetry.space_group_name_H-M   'P 1'
#
loop_
_entity.id
_entity.type
_entity.pdbx_description
1 polymer ?
#
loop_
_entity_poly.entity_id
_entity_poly.type
_entity_poly.pdbx_seq_one_letter_code
_entity_poly.pdbx_strand_id
1 'polypeptide(L)'
;IRMKLLLLIALFACLIHVEGSCNIMNNIVIEIGYPPREMTAEEKAQMVVYGQQWNEWGAQFSRYMTGRDVLPTAPVMPCLCHNCK
;
A
#
# COMPACT_ATOMS: atom_id res chain seq x y z
N ILE A 1 -2.19 40.26 -17.51
CA ILE A 1 -1.23 39.16 -17.84
C ILE A 1 -0.63 38.55 -16.57
N ARG A 2 -0.09 39.34 -15.63
CA ARG A 2 0.53 38.84 -14.37
C ARG A 2 -0.38 37.97 -13.48
N MET A 3 -1.66 38.30 -13.34
CA MET A 3 -2.60 37.52 -12.51
C MET A 3 -2.96 36.14 -13.09
N LYS A 4 -2.94 36.01 -14.43
CA LYS A 4 -3.26 34.76 -15.12
C LYS A 4 -2.13 33.73 -15.02
N LEU A 5 -0.88 34.21 -14.92
CA LEU A 5 0.30 33.36 -14.76
C LEU A 5 0.35 32.71 -13.36
N LEU A 6 0.03 33.45 -12.30
CA LEU A 6 -0.05 32.91 -10.93
C LEU A 6 -1.16 31.85 -10.80
N LEU A 7 -2.29 32.08 -11.47
CA LEU A 7 -3.41 31.14 -11.51
C LEU A 7 -3.04 29.83 -12.22
N LEU A 8 -2.28 29.91 -13.31
CA LEU A 8 -1.76 28.73 -14.02
C LEU A 8 -0.72 27.96 -13.19
N ILE A 9 0.17 28.65 -12.48
CA ILE A 9 1.17 28.01 -11.61
C ILE A 9 0.49 27.29 -10.44
N ALA A 10 -0.53 27.90 -9.83
CA ALA A 10 -1.30 27.27 -8.76
C ALA A 10 -2.07 26.02 -9.25
N LEU A 11 -2.68 26.09 -10.44
CA LEU A 11 -3.33 24.94 -11.07
C LEU A 11 -2.35 23.80 -11.39
N PHE A 12 -1.13 24.12 -11.83
CA PHE A 12 -0.09 23.13 -12.09
C PHE A 12 0.39 22.46 -10.80
N ALA A 13 0.55 23.22 -9.71
CA ALA A 13 0.96 22.70 -8.40
C ALA A 13 -0.07 21.73 -7.76
N CYS A 14 -1.35 21.89 -8.08
CA CYS A 14 -2.38 20.92 -7.67
C CYS A 14 -2.30 19.59 -8.45
N LEU A 15 -1.75 19.59 -9.67
CA LEU A 15 -1.62 18.37 -10.50
C LEU A 15 -0.40 17.51 -10.15
N ILE A 16 0.58 18.04 -9.41
CA ILE A 16 1.77 17.31 -8.94
C ILE A 16 1.59 16.67 -7.55
N HIS A 17 0.42 16.79 -6.93
CA HIS A 17 0.06 15.98 -5.75
C HIS A 17 -0.32 14.56 -6.19
N VAL A 18 0.69 13.77 -6.55
CA VAL A 18 0.52 12.33 -6.70
C VAL A 18 0.74 11.75 -5.31
N GLU A 19 -0.35 11.56 -4.55
CA GLU A 19 -0.29 10.81 -3.30
C GLU A 19 0.32 9.44 -3.56
N GLY A 20 1.30 9.09 -2.72
CA GLY A 20 2.27 8.02 -2.92
C GLY A 20 1.60 6.67 -3.15
N SER A 21 1.44 6.29 -4.42
CA SER A 21 1.14 4.91 -4.75
C SER A 21 2.40 4.09 -4.53
N CYS A 22 2.26 3.08 -3.68
CA CYS A 22 3.29 2.10 -3.43
C CYS A 22 2.74 0.73 -3.84
N ASN A 23 3.49 0.04 -4.69
CA ASN A 23 3.11 -1.25 -5.24
C ASN A 23 4.27 -2.22 -5.09
N ILE A 24 3.96 -3.49 -4.88
CA ILE A 24 4.93 -4.57 -4.76
C ILE A 24 4.66 -5.54 -5.89
N MET A 25 5.60 -5.65 -6.82
CA MET A 25 5.49 -6.54 -7.97
C MET A 25 6.77 -7.35 -8.11
N ASN A 26 6.67 -8.68 -8.14
CA ASN A 26 7.81 -9.58 -8.32
C ASN A 26 9.00 -9.28 -7.38
N ASN A 27 8.72 -9.05 -6.10
CA ASN A 27 9.70 -8.66 -5.07
C ASN A 27 10.36 -7.29 -5.26
N ILE A 28 9.80 -6.43 -6.12
CA ILE A 28 10.24 -5.05 -6.32
C ILE A 28 9.22 -4.12 -5.68
N VAL A 29 9.71 -3.22 -4.84
CA VAL A 29 8.94 -2.09 -4.30
C VAL A 29 9.01 -0.94 -5.31
N ILE A 30 7.84 -0.52 -5.77
CA ILE A 30 7.64 0.57 -6.71
C ILE A 30 6.85 1.65 -5.98
N GLU A 31 7.51 2.74 -5.63
CA GLU A 31 6.92 3.86 -4.90
C GLU A 31 7.12 5.15 -5.70
N ILE A 32 6.05 5.93 -5.87
CA ILE A 32 6.14 7.21 -6.57
C ILE A 32 7.10 8.14 -5.84
N GLY A 33 8.02 8.73 -6.60
CA GLY A 33 9.04 9.64 -6.07
C GLY A 33 10.33 8.95 -5.62
N TYR A 34 10.41 7.62 -5.68
CA TYR A 34 11.60 6.85 -5.35
C TYR A 34 12.00 5.90 -6.49
N PRO A 35 13.29 5.61 -6.68
CA PRO A 35 13.71 4.58 -7.63
C PRO A 35 13.15 3.20 -7.19
N PRO A 36 12.66 2.36 -8.12
CA PRO A 36 12.29 0.99 -7.80
C PRO A 36 13.46 0.25 -7.15
N ARG A 37 13.16 -0.55 -6.13
CA ARG A 37 14.17 -1.31 -5.38
C ARG A 37 13.70 -2.72 -5.11
N GLU A 38 14.63 -3.65 -4.97
CA GLU A 38 14.29 -4.97 -4.44
C GLU A 38 13.91 -4.89 -2.96
N MET A 39 13.02 -5.80 -2.55
CA MET A 39 12.77 -6.04 -1.13
C MET A 39 14.01 -6.64 -0.46
N THR A 40 14.29 -6.20 0.77
CA THR A 40 15.32 -6.82 1.62
C THR A 40 14.90 -8.23 2.04
N ALA A 41 15.82 -8.99 2.66
CA ALA A 41 15.51 -10.32 3.17
C ALA A 41 14.45 -10.26 4.28
N GLU A 42 14.51 -9.26 5.13
CA GLU A 42 13.58 -9.02 6.23
C GLU A 42 12.19 -8.67 5.71
N GLU A 43 12.11 -7.80 4.70
CA GLU A 43 10.86 -7.43 4.03
C GLU A 43 10.21 -8.64 3.34
N LYS A 44 11.00 -9.49 2.69
CA LYS A 44 10.54 -10.76 2.12
C LYS A 44 9.99 -11.69 3.22
N ALA A 45 10.66 -11.79 4.36
CA ALA A 45 10.19 -12.58 5.49
C ALA A 45 8.86 -12.04 6.06
N GLN A 46 8.71 -10.73 6.17
CA GLN A 46 7.44 -10.10 6.56
C GLN A 46 6.30 -10.42 5.59
N MET A 47 6.58 -10.41 4.28
CA MET A 47 5.58 -10.77 3.27
C MET A 47 5.17 -12.25 3.34
N VAL A 48 6.06 -13.16 3.74
CA VAL A 48 5.71 -14.56 4.01
C VAL A 48 4.72 -14.65 5.17
N VAL A 49 5.00 -13.97 6.29
CA VAL A 49 4.10 -13.93 7.46
C VAL A 49 2.75 -13.32 7.09
N TYR A 50 2.76 -12.20 6.34
CA TYR A 50 1.54 -11.56 5.87
C TYR A 50 0.68 -12.50 5.01
N GLY A 51 1.30 -13.28 4.13
CA GLY A 51 0.60 -14.32 3.36
C GLY A 51 -0.01 -15.43 4.23
N GLN A 52 0.67 -15.85 5.29
CA GLN A 52 0.14 -16.82 6.25
C GLN A 52 -1.08 -16.27 7.00
N GLN A 53 -1.04 -15.01 7.43
CA GLN A 53 -2.16 -14.34 8.08
C GLN A 53 -3.40 -14.28 7.17
N TRP A 54 -3.22 -14.09 5.86
CA TRP A 54 -4.33 -14.13 4.90
C TRP A 54 -4.96 -15.53 4.77
N ASN A 55 -4.15 -16.59 4.82
CA ASN A 55 -4.67 -17.95 4.81
C ASN A 55 -5.52 -18.23 6.06
N GLU A 56 -5.07 -17.80 7.22
CA GLU A 56 -5.81 -17.91 8.49
C GLU A 56 -7.09 -17.07 8.48
N TRP A 57 -7.01 -15.82 8.01
CA TRP A 57 -8.16 -14.94 7.84
C TRP A 57 -9.20 -15.56 6.92
N GLY A 58 -8.80 -16.17 5.80
CA GLY A 58 -9.72 -16.84 4.89
C GLY A 58 -10.51 -17.98 5.56
N ALA A 59 -9.83 -18.78 6.40
CA ALA A 59 -10.49 -19.83 7.18
C ALA A 59 -11.48 -19.25 8.22
N GLN A 60 -11.10 -18.17 8.91
CA GLN A 60 -11.97 -17.49 9.88
C GLN A 60 -13.18 -16.85 9.17
N PHE A 61 -12.95 -16.19 8.04
CA PHE A 61 -13.99 -15.53 7.25
C PHE A 61 -15.00 -16.54 6.71
N SER A 62 -14.55 -17.72 6.28
CA SER A 62 -15.44 -18.81 5.89
C SER A 62 -16.38 -19.24 7.02
N ARG A 63 -15.88 -19.32 8.27
CA ARG A 63 -16.72 -19.65 9.44
C ARG A 63 -17.70 -18.52 9.76
N TYR A 64 -17.27 -17.26 9.68
CA TYR A 64 -18.15 -16.09 9.79
C TYR A 64 -19.29 -16.12 8.77
N MET A 65 -19.00 -16.42 7.50
CA MET A 65 -20.01 -16.53 6.44
C MET A 65 -21.06 -17.63 6.70
N THR A 66 -20.73 -18.62 7.53
CA THR A 66 -21.68 -19.68 7.97
C THR A 66 -22.32 -19.40 9.33
N GLY A 67 -22.11 -18.22 9.92
CA GLY A 67 -22.70 -17.81 11.19
C GLY A 67 -22.09 -18.47 12.44
N ARG A 68 -20.88 -19.03 12.32
CA ARG A 68 -20.21 -19.77 13.43
C ARG A 68 -19.23 -18.93 14.24
N ASP A 69 -18.85 -17.77 13.71
CA ASP A 69 -17.83 -16.88 14.28
C ASP A 69 -18.19 -15.41 14.01
N VAL A 70 -17.42 -14.48 14.59
CA VAL A 70 -17.48 -13.04 14.31
C VAL A 70 -16.59 -12.69 13.11
N LEU A 71 -16.84 -11.52 12.50
CA LEU A 71 -16.03 -11.02 11.39
C LEU A 71 -14.56 -10.87 11.82
N PRO A 72 -13.61 -11.59 11.19
CA PRO A 72 -12.20 -11.48 11.55
C PRO A 72 -11.57 -10.18 11.06
N THR A 73 -10.63 -9.66 11.85
CA THR A 73 -9.83 -8.49 11.47
C THR A 73 -8.91 -8.85 10.31
N ALA A 74 -8.97 -8.06 9.23
CA ALA A 74 -8.10 -8.24 8.08
C ALA A 74 -6.63 -8.04 8.46
N PRO A 75 -5.69 -8.85 7.92
CA PRO A 75 -4.27 -8.64 8.11
C PRO A 75 -3.83 -7.25 7.63
N VAL A 76 -2.92 -6.61 8.35
CA VAL A 76 -2.36 -5.30 7.98
C VAL A 76 -1.09 -5.51 7.15
N MET A 77 -1.03 -4.87 5.99
CA MET A 77 0.14 -4.96 5.12
C MET A 77 1.39 -4.39 5.82
N PRO A 78 2.53 -5.09 5.77
CA PRO A 78 3.79 -4.57 6.28
C PRO A 78 4.19 -3.24 5.62
N CYS A 79 4.85 -2.39 6.39
CA CYS A 79 5.37 -1.13 5.88
C CYS A 79 6.64 -1.37 5.05
N LEU A 80 6.49 -1.37 3.71
CA LEU A 80 7.58 -1.58 2.76
C LEU A 80 7.97 -0.30 2.00
N CYS A 81 7.18 0.76 2.15
CA CYS A 81 7.34 2.04 1.46
C CYS A 81 8.01 3.04 2.40
N HIS A 82 8.58 4.12 1.86
CA HIS A 82 9.22 5.14 2.69
C HIS A 82 8.23 5.89 3.59
N ASN A 83 6.99 6.07 3.11
CA ASN A 83 5.93 6.72 3.87
C ASN A 83 4.75 5.77 4.10
N CYS A 84 4.78 5.04 5.21
CA CYS A 84 3.60 4.35 5.71
C CYS A 84 2.87 5.28 6.66
N LYS A 85 1.69 5.76 6.25
CA LYS A 85 0.77 6.51 7.08
C LYS A 85 -0.38 5.62 7.51
#